data_AF-A0A832ZP02-F1
#
_entry.id   AF-A0A832ZP02-F1
#
_cell.length_a   1.000
_cell.length_b   1.000
_cell.length_c   1.000
_cell.angle_alpha   90.00
_cell.angle_beta   90.00
_cell.angle_gamma   90.00
#
_symmetry.space_group_name_H-M   'P 1'
#
loop_
_entity.id
_entity.type
_entity.pdbx_description
1 polymer ?
#
loop_
_entity_poly.entity_id
_entity_poly.type
_entity_poly.pdbx_seq_one_letter_code
_entity_poly.pdbx_strand_id
1 'polypeptide(L)'
;MRLDLRSLCLGAAVAWLRIPPRIKVLEALSAIADGRVELVSKDKRFAKVRSSMGDKVYTVYVDPVKGEAYSDDNGTRYRSYIGYPIISLLMLQGVLPFDQEIAEALKNVAWKELNEKYKRYDVVEKIVLLEAEKRGVKPEKVRKFVDKVYRELKRLRLRKLEKPPALGLDRFLKKQTTS
;
A
#
# COMPACT_ATOMS: atom_id res chain seq x y z
N MET A 1 7.51 -7.60 54.54
CA MET A 1 6.63 -7.57 53.35
C MET A 1 7.30 -6.72 52.27
N ARG A 2 7.94 -7.31 51.27
CA ARG A 2 8.47 -6.55 50.12
C ARG A 2 7.35 -6.43 49.09
N LEU A 3 6.88 -5.21 48.84
CA LEU A 3 6.01 -4.91 47.71
C LEU A 3 6.83 -5.13 46.43
N ASP A 4 6.48 -6.16 45.68
CA ASP A 4 7.00 -6.41 44.35
C ASP A 4 6.38 -5.40 43.38
N LEU A 5 7.15 -4.36 43.03
CA LEU A 5 6.80 -3.32 42.07
C LEU A 5 7.07 -3.75 40.61
N ARG A 6 7.19 -5.06 40.32
CA ARG A 6 7.38 -5.57 38.95
C ARG A 6 6.07 -5.95 38.24
N SER A 7 5.02 -5.15 38.42
CA SER A 7 3.96 -5.07 37.40
C SER A 7 4.21 -3.81 36.56
N LEU A 8 5.33 -3.79 35.84
CA LEU A 8 5.54 -2.83 34.76
C LEU A 8 4.54 -3.15 33.66
N CYS A 9 3.61 -2.23 33.43
CA CYS A 9 2.80 -2.18 32.23
C CYS A 9 3.71 -2.30 30.99
N LEU A 10 3.79 -3.49 30.37
CA LEU A 10 4.19 -3.59 28.97
C LEU A 10 3.02 -3.04 28.13
N GLY A 11 2.90 -1.72 28.06
CA GLY A 11 2.13 -1.09 27.01
C GLY A 11 2.78 -1.47 25.69
N ALA A 12 2.07 -2.22 24.84
CA ALA A 12 2.56 -2.57 23.51
C ALA A 12 3.03 -1.30 22.81
N ALA A 13 4.31 -1.23 22.44
CA ALA A 13 4.88 -0.09 21.76
C ALA A 13 4.06 0.19 20.49
N VAL A 14 3.43 1.36 20.42
CA VAL A 14 2.61 1.76 19.27
C VAL A 14 3.54 1.95 18.07
N ALA A 15 3.51 1.03 17.11
CA ALA A 15 4.30 1.13 15.89
C ALA A 15 3.56 2.02 14.87
N TRP A 16 4.14 3.17 14.53
CA TRP A 16 3.65 4.04 13.46
C TRP A 16 4.28 3.65 12.13
N LEU A 17 3.48 3.64 11.05
CA LEU A 17 4.00 3.38 9.71
C LEU A 17 4.79 4.59 9.21
N ARG A 18 5.97 4.32 8.68
CA ARG A 18 6.86 5.31 8.06
C ARG A 18 6.43 5.62 6.63
N ILE A 19 6.92 6.75 6.12
CA ILE A 19 6.82 7.06 4.69
C ILE A 19 7.62 6.03 3.87
N PRO A 20 7.05 5.48 2.79
CA PRO A 20 7.70 4.45 1.97
C PRO A 20 8.79 5.04 1.05
N PRO A 21 9.44 4.19 0.23
CA PRO A 21 10.16 4.65 -0.96
C PRO A 21 9.21 5.28 -1.99
N ARG A 22 9.67 6.31 -2.72
CA ARG A 22 8.83 7.10 -3.67
C ARG A 22 8.15 6.27 -4.73
N ILE A 23 8.88 5.30 -5.25
CA ILE A 23 8.41 4.37 -6.28
C ILE A 23 7.16 3.57 -5.88
N LYS A 24 6.88 3.39 -4.57
CA LYS A 24 5.69 2.67 -4.10
C LYS A 24 4.38 3.36 -4.50
N VAL A 25 4.41 4.66 -4.77
CA VAL A 25 3.25 5.38 -5.34
C VAL A 25 2.94 4.90 -6.76
N LEU A 26 3.97 4.70 -7.58
CA LEU A 26 3.83 4.23 -8.96
C LEU A 26 3.39 2.76 -9.01
N GLU A 27 3.93 1.93 -8.11
CA GLU A 27 3.51 0.53 -7.95
C GLU A 27 2.03 0.42 -7.54
N ALA A 28 1.54 1.35 -6.71
CA ALA A 28 0.14 1.43 -6.32
C ALA A 28 -0.79 1.82 -7.47
N LEU A 29 -0.41 2.83 -8.28
CA LEU A 29 -1.16 3.21 -9.48
C LEU A 29 -1.27 2.04 -10.46
N SER A 30 -0.15 1.40 -10.77
CA SER A 30 -0.11 0.22 -11.63
C SER A 30 -0.99 -0.91 -11.08
N ALA A 31 -0.99 -1.14 -9.76
CA ALA A 31 -1.88 -2.14 -9.16
C ALA A 31 -3.37 -1.85 -9.37
N ILE A 32 -3.76 -0.58 -9.36
CA ILE A 32 -5.14 -0.19 -9.66
C ILE A 32 -5.44 -0.39 -11.15
N ALA A 33 -4.57 0.08 -12.05
CA ALA A 33 -4.75 -0.04 -13.50
C ALA A 33 -4.74 -1.49 -14.01
N ASP A 34 -3.97 -2.37 -13.35
CA ASP A 34 -3.91 -3.80 -13.62
C ASP A 34 -5.14 -4.56 -13.07
N GLY A 35 -6.07 -3.88 -12.39
CA GLY A 35 -7.22 -4.54 -11.75
C GLY A 35 -6.82 -5.46 -10.59
N ARG A 36 -5.66 -5.23 -9.97
CA ARG A 36 -5.12 -6.09 -8.90
C ARG A 36 -5.64 -5.76 -7.51
N VAL A 37 -6.52 -4.77 -7.37
CA VAL A 37 -7.08 -4.33 -6.07
C VAL A 37 -8.57 -4.63 -6.03
N GLU A 38 -8.96 -5.59 -5.20
CA GLU A 38 -10.34 -6.01 -5.00
C GLU A 38 -10.86 -5.48 -3.66
N LEU A 39 -11.88 -4.63 -3.69
CA LEU A 39 -12.54 -4.13 -2.48
C LEU A 39 -13.48 -5.21 -1.91
N VAL A 40 -13.23 -5.62 -0.68
CA VAL A 40 -13.97 -6.73 -0.04
C VAL A 40 -14.99 -6.27 0.99
N SER A 41 -15.13 -4.95 1.17
CA SER A 41 -16.02 -4.32 2.16
C SER A 41 -16.78 -3.14 1.54
N LYS A 42 -18.03 -2.91 2.00
CA LYS A 42 -18.88 -1.81 1.49
C LYS A 42 -18.33 -0.43 1.86
N ASP A 43 -17.68 -0.30 3.02
CA ASP A 43 -17.05 0.94 3.49
C ASP A 43 -15.65 1.16 2.91
N LYS A 44 -15.22 0.28 1.97
CA LYS A 44 -13.93 0.35 1.27
C LYS A 44 -12.72 0.34 2.21
N ARG A 45 -12.85 -0.18 3.43
CA ARG A 45 -11.73 -0.25 4.39
C ARG A 45 -10.87 -1.48 4.24
N PHE A 46 -11.38 -2.51 3.58
CA PHE A 46 -10.67 -3.74 3.30
C PHE A 46 -10.50 -3.96 1.80
N ALA A 47 -9.34 -4.49 1.42
CA ALA A 47 -9.07 -4.97 0.08
C ALA A 47 -8.21 -6.25 0.06
N LYS A 48 -8.31 -7.00 -1.03
CA LYS A 48 -7.30 -7.96 -1.47
C LYS A 48 -6.45 -7.31 -2.55
N VAL A 49 -5.14 -7.36 -2.41
CA VAL A 49 -4.21 -6.79 -3.39
C VAL A 49 -3.30 -7.88 -3.92
N ARG A 50 -3.37 -8.15 -5.22
CA ARG A 50 -2.54 -9.15 -5.88
C ARG A 50 -1.17 -8.57 -6.24
N SER A 51 -0.10 -9.34 -6.03
CA SER A 51 1.26 -8.98 -6.49
C SER A 51 1.32 -8.83 -8.01
N SER A 52 2.35 -8.15 -8.54
CA SER A 52 2.51 -7.94 -9.98
C SER A 52 2.64 -9.25 -10.78
N MET A 53 3.14 -10.33 -10.15
CA MET A 53 3.24 -11.66 -10.78
C MET A 53 2.04 -12.56 -10.50
N GLY A 54 1.04 -12.11 -9.74
CA GLY A 54 -0.12 -12.92 -9.41
C GLY A 54 0.08 -13.97 -8.31
N ASP A 55 1.33 -14.24 -7.93
CA ASP A 55 1.77 -15.30 -7.01
C ASP A 55 1.40 -15.08 -5.53
N LYS A 56 1.04 -13.85 -5.15
CA LYS A 56 0.66 -13.49 -3.78
C LYS A 56 -0.58 -12.61 -3.79
N VAL A 57 -1.41 -12.78 -2.75
CA VAL A 57 -2.58 -11.94 -2.50
C VAL A 57 -2.50 -11.43 -1.07
N TYR A 58 -2.37 -10.12 -0.93
CA TYR A 58 -2.24 -9.44 0.35
C TYR A 58 -3.61 -9.06 0.92
N THR A 59 -3.76 -9.18 2.23
CA THR A 59 -4.90 -8.66 2.97
C THR A 59 -4.57 -7.26 3.46
N VAL A 60 -5.37 -6.27 3.07
CA VAL A 60 -5.13 -4.88 3.39
C VAL A 60 -6.34 -4.31 4.13
N TYR A 61 -6.07 -3.56 5.20
CA TYR A 61 -7.06 -2.75 5.88
C TYR A 61 -6.52 -1.33 6.12
N VAL A 62 -7.35 -0.32 5.89
CA VAL A 62 -7.01 1.07 6.21
C VAL A 62 -8.27 1.81 6.68
N ASP A 63 -8.17 2.41 7.86
CA ASP A 63 -9.14 3.39 8.37
C ASP A 63 -8.42 4.73 8.62
N PRO A 64 -8.50 5.67 7.67
CA PRO A 64 -7.83 6.97 7.79
C PRO A 64 -8.42 7.83 8.91
N VAL A 65 -9.69 7.61 9.31
CA VAL A 65 -10.35 8.35 10.38
C VAL A 65 -9.81 7.92 11.74
N LYS A 66 -9.64 6.61 11.94
CA LYS A 66 -9.00 6.07 13.16
C LYS A 66 -7.48 6.17 13.14
N GLY A 67 -6.89 6.46 11.99
CA GLY A 67 -5.44 6.45 11.81
C GLY A 67 -4.86 5.04 11.97
N GLU A 68 -5.50 4.03 11.40
CA GLU A 68 -5.10 2.63 11.52
C GLU A 68 -4.87 1.99 10.16
N ALA A 69 -3.85 1.14 10.04
CA ALA A 69 -3.63 0.37 8.85
C ALA A 69 -3.01 -1.00 9.15
N TYR A 70 -3.34 -1.97 8.30
CA TYR A 70 -2.79 -3.31 8.29
C TYR A 70 -2.50 -3.72 6.84
N SER A 71 -1.38 -4.39 6.64
CA SER A 71 -1.12 -5.15 5.42
C SER A 71 -0.13 -6.26 5.74
N ASP A 72 -0.39 -7.44 5.20
CA ASP A 72 0.51 -8.60 5.29
C ASP A 72 1.63 -8.58 4.24
N ASP A 73 1.72 -7.52 3.42
CA ASP A 73 2.83 -7.31 2.49
C ASP A 73 4.17 -7.10 3.20
N ASN A 74 5.26 -7.50 2.54
CA ASN A 74 6.60 -7.46 3.14
C ASN A 74 7.06 -6.05 3.55
N GLY A 75 6.64 -5.02 2.82
CA GLY A 75 6.99 -3.63 3.13
C GLY A 75 6.34 -3.17 4.43
N THR A 76 5.05 -3.44 4.60
CA THR A 76 4.36 -3.11 5.85
C THR A 76 4.80 -4.01 7.01
N ARG A 77 4.91 -5.32 6.76
CA ARG A 77 5.20 -6.31 7.80
C ARG A 77 6.61 -6.18 8.36
N TYR A 78 7.64 -6.14 7.50
CA TYR A 78 9.04 -6.18 7.92
C TYR A 78 9.76 -4.84 7.88
N ARG A 79 9.25 -3.86 7.10
CA ARG A 79 9.85 -2.54 7.00
C ARG A 79 9.03 -1.45 7.68
N SER A 80 7.83 -1.75 8.18
CA SER A 80 6.98 -0.80 8.92
C SER A 80 6.80 0.53 8.18
N TYR A 81 6.55 0.48 6.87
CA TYR A 81 6.16 1.65 6.08
C TYR A 81 4.78 1.44 5.43
N ILE A 82 4.18 2.53 4.94
CA ILE A 82 2.92 2.51 4.19
C ILE A 82 3.17 1.85 2.81
N GLY A 83 2.95 0.54 2.70
CA GLY A 83 3.22 -0.22 1.47
C GLY A 83 2.31 0.16 0.30
N TYR A 84 2.69 -0.22 -0.92
CA TYR A 84 1.86 0.01 -2.12
C TYR A 84 0.42 -0.52 -1.99
N PRO A 85 0.13 -1.64 -1.27
CA PRO A 85 -1.24 -2.11 -1.11
C PRO A 85 -2.09 -1.15 -0.25
N ILE A 86 -1.48 -0.52 0.75
CA ILE A 86 -2.13 0.51 1.57
C ILE A 86 -2.35 1.78 0.75
N ILE A 87 -1.34 2.21 -0.02
CA ILE A 87 -1.45 3.40 -0.89
C ILE A 87 -2.56 3.22 -1.92
N SER A 88 -2.65 2.04 -2.56
CA SER A 88 -3.68 1.80 -3.58
C SER A 88 -5.09 1.82 -2.99
N LEU A 89 -5.28 1.25 -1.79
CA LEU A 89 -6.56 1.33 -1.09
C LEU A 89 -6.92 2.77 -0.71
N LEU A 90 -5.96 3.55 -0.20
CA LEU A 90 -6.17 4.97 0.12
C LEU A 90 -6.54 5.80 -1.12
N MET A 91 -5.98 5.48 -2.30
CA MET A 91 -6.40 6.10 -3.57
C MET A 91 -7.84 5.75 -3.94
N LEU A 92 -8.25 4.48 -3.81
CA LEU A 92 -9.63 4.03 -4.08
C LEU A 92 -10.66 4.56 -3.07
N GLN A 93 -10.22 4.90 -1.86
CA GLN A 93 -11.00 5.61 -0.85
C GLN A 93 -11.13 7.12 -1.15
N GLY A 94 -10.36 7.65 -2.09
CA GLY A 94 -10.30 9.10 -2.38
C GLY A 94 -9.49 9.90 -1.37
N VAL A 95 -8.76 9.24 -0.47
CA VAL A 95 -7.92 9.89 0.55
C VAL A 95 -6.60 10.38 -0.06
N LEU A 96 -6.05 9.60 -1.01
CA LEU A 96 -4.88 10.00 -1.79
C LEU A 96 -5.29 10.33 -3.23
N PRO A 97 -4.57 11.25 -3.90
CA PRO A 97 -4.78 11.55 -5.31
C PRO A 97 -4.59 10.29 -6.18
N PHE A 98 -5.45 10.16 -7.19
CA PHE A 98 -5.33 9.19 -8.27
C PHE A 98 -5.22 9.94 -9.61
N ASP A 99 -4.35 9.49 -10.51
CA ASP A 99 -4.20 10.04 -11.86
C ASP A 99 -4.32 8.87 -12.84
N GLN A 100 -5.43 8.85 -13.59
CA GLN A 100 -5.76 7.76 -14.49
C GLN A 100 -4.78 7.65 -15.66
N GLU A 101 -4.29 8.77 -16.18
CA GLU A 101 -3.38 8.78 -17.33
C GLU A 101 -2.03 8.18 -16.94
N ILE A 102 -1.49 8.56 -15.77
CA ILE A 102 -0.27 7.94 -15.22
C ILE A 102 -0.52 6.46 -14.92
N ALA A 103 -1.68 6.10 -14.35
CA ALA A 103 -1.98 4.71 -14.02
C ALA A 103 -1.98 3.80 -15.26
N GLU A 104 -2.65 4.21 -16.33
CA GLU A 104 -2.70 3.46 -17.59
C GLU A 104 -1.32 3.37 -18.27
N ALA A 105 -0.53 4.45 -18.22
CA ALA A 105 0.84 4.43 -18.71
C ALA A 105 1.75 3.46 -17.93
N LEU A 106 1.36 3.08 -16.70
CA LEU A 106 2.10 2.15 -15.85
C LEU A 106 1.50 0.74 -15.80
N LYS A 107 0.49 0.46 -16.63
CA LYS A 107 -0.14 -0.86 -16.70
C LYS A 107 0.85 -1.93 -17.18
N ASN A 108 0.76 -3.12 -16.61
CA ASN A 108 1.59 -4.29 -16.90
C ASN A 108 3.09 -4.13 -16.62
N VAL A 109 3.50 -3.18 -15.78
CA VAL A 109 4.90 -3.08 -15.35
C VAL A 109 5.26 -4.30 -14.48
N ALA A 110 6.32 -5.02 -14.85
CA ALA A 110 6.82 -6.21 -14.14
C ALA A 110 7.59 -5.84 -12.85
N TRP A 111 6.91 -5.23 -11.89
CA TRP A 111 7.51 -4.66 -10.67
C TRP A 111 8.40 -5.61 -9.90
N LYS A 112 7.96 -6.86 -9.67
CA LYS A 112 8.74 -7.86 -8.93
C LYS A 112 10.06 -8.17 -9.62
N GLU A 113 10.01 -8.45 -10.93
CA GLU A 113 11.20 -8.76 -11.72
C GLU A 113 12.19 -7.59 -11.76
N LEU A 114 11.70 -6.37 -11.99
CA LEU A 114 12.54 -5.17 -11.99
C LEU A 114 13.19 -4.95 -10.61
N ASN A 115 12.42 -5.08 -9.53
CA ASN A 115 12.94 -4.90 -8.17
C ASN A 115 13.96 -5.98 -7.79
N GLU A 116 13.75 -7.25 -8.17
CA GLU A 116 14.65 -8.37 -7.90
C GLU A 116 15.93 -8.30 -8.73
N LYS A 117 15.82 -7.91 -10.01
CA LYS A 117 16.94 -7.77 -10.94
C LYS A 117 17.87 -6.61 -10.54
N TYR A 118 17.30 -5.43 -10.29
CA TYR A 118 18.12 -4.23 -10.08
C TYR A 118 18.43 -3.95 -8.62
N LYS A 119 17.56 -4.36 -7.68
CA LYS A 119 17.69 -4.10 -6.23
C LYS A 119 17.97 -2.64 -5.86
N ARG A 120 17.59 -1.73 -6.76
CA ARG A 120 17.90 -0.29 -6.72
C ARG A 120 16.70 0.49 -7.22
N TYR A 121 16.01 1.17 -6.31
CA TYR A 121 14.78 1.89 -6.64
C TYR A 121 15.01 3.05 -7.61
N ASP A 122 16.16 3.71 -7.57
CA ASP A 122 16.52 4.77 -8.52
C ASP A 122 16.62 4.26 -9.97
N VAL A 123 17.13 3.04 -10.15
CA VAL A 123 17.22 2.40 -11.47
C VAL A 123 15.84 1.98 -11.96
N VAL A 124 15.05 1.34 -11.09
CA VAL A 124 13.69 0.92 -11.45
C VAL A 124 12.80 2.14 -11.76
N GLU A 125 12.92 3.23 -10.99
CA GLU A 125 12.18 4.47 -11.24
C GLU A 125 12.51 5.05 -12.63
N LYS A 126 13.79 5.08 -13.02
CA LYS A 126 14.18 5.52 -14.39
C LYS A 126 13.55 4.66 -15.47
N ILE A 127 13.57 3.33 -15.32
CA ILE A 127 12.97 2.40 -16.30
C ILE A 127 11.47 2.66 -16.43
N VAL A 128 10.79 2.83 -15.29
CA VAL A 128 9.35 3.07 -15.25
C VAL A 128 8.97 4.43 -15.85
N LEU A 129 9.77 5.48 -15.61
CA LEU A 129 9.55 6.79 -16.22
C LEU A 129 9.71 6.76 -17.74
N LEU A 130 10.70 6.01 -18.25
CA LEU A 130 10.89 5.82 -19.69
C LEU A 130 9.71 5.05 -20.31
N GLU A 131 9.18 4.05 -19.62
CA GLU A 131 7.99 3.31 -20.09
C GLU A 131 6.75 4.19 -20.13
N ALA A 132 6.54 5.02 -19.10
CA ALA A 132 5.44 5.99 -19.08
C ALA A 132 5.56 7.03 -20.21
N GLU A 133 6.79 7.50 -20.48
CA GLU A 133 7.08 8.46 -21.55
C GLU A 133 6.78 7.88 -22.94
N LYS A 134 7.15 6.63 -23.20
CA LYS A 134 6.78 5.91 -24.43
C LYS A 134 5.26 5.82 -24.64
N ARG A 135 4.49 5.88 -23.55
CA ARG A 135 3.02 5.89 -23.57
C ARG A 135 2.41 7.29 -23.46
N GLY A 136 3.21 8.33 -23.73
CA GLY A 136 2.75 9.71 -23.84
C GLY A 136 2.75 10.51 -22.54
N VAL A 137 3.18 9.92 -21.42
CA VAL A 137 3.18 10.60 -20.10
C VAL A 137 4.58 11.11 -19.77
N LYS A 138 4.74 12.45 -19.79
CA LYS A 138 6.03 13.09 -19.51
C LYS A 138 6.55 12.79 -18.09
N PRO A 139 7.86 12.49 -17.91
CA PRO A 139 8.43 12.23 -16.59
C PRO A 139 8.19 13.34 -15.55
N GLU A 140 8.13 14.62 -15.96
CA GLU A 140 7.81 15.73 -15.05
C GLU A 140 6.41 15.61 -14.44
N LYS A 141 5.43 15.15 -15.23
CA LYS A 141 4.05 14.95 -14.75
C LYS A 141 4.03 13.85 -13.68
N VAL A 142 4.73 12.75 -13.92
CA VAL A 142 4.86 11.65 -12.96
C VAL A 142 5.52 12.12 -11.67
N ARG A 143 6.64 12.86 -11.75
CA ARG A 143 7.34 13.40 -10.56
C ARG A 143 6.44 14.34 -9.74
N LYS A 144 5.76 15.27 -10.39
CA LYS A 144 4.80 16.20 -9.74
C LYS A 144 3.66 15.44 -9.06
N PHE A 145 3.14 14.38 -9.68
CA PHE A 145 2.11 13.53 -9.09
C PHE A 145 2.63 12.81 -7.84
N VAL A 146 3.81 12.18 -7.92
CA VAL A 146 4.43 11.52 -6.76
C VAL A 146 4.65 12.51 -5.62
N ASP A 147 5.12 13.73 -5.89
CA ASP A 147 5.26 14.77 -4.88
C ASP A 147 3.93 15.16 -4.22
N LYS A 148 2.85 15.25 -5.01
CA LYS A 148 1.51 15.52 -4.49
C LYS A 148 1.06 14.41 -3.54
N VAL A 149 1.17 13.14 -3.95
CA VAL A 149 0.81 12.00 -3.10
C VAL A 149 1.68 11.95 -1.84
N TYR A 150 2.97 12.27 -1.93
CA TYR A 150 3.88 12.31 -0.79
C TYR A 150 3.51 13.38 0.23
N ARG A 151 3.07 14.56 -0.22
CA ARG A 151 2.59 15.61 0.69
C ARG A 151 1.37 15.14 1.47
N GLU A 152 0.42 14.47 0.83
CA GLU A 152 -0.76 13.93 1.50
C GLU A 152 -0.39 12.75 2.43
N LEU A 153 0.48 11.83 2.00
CA LEU A 153 0.97 10.74 2.84
C LEU A 153 1.63 11.23 4.13
N LYS A 154 2.41 12.32 4.08
CA LYS A 154 3.06 12.92 5.26
C LYS A 154 2.07 13.51 6.26
N ARG A 155 0.85 13.83 5.85
CA ARG A 155 -0.22 14.31 6.73
C ARG A 155 -0.97 13.16 7.40
N LEU A 156 -0.89 11.96 6.83
CA LEU A 156 -1.49 10.77 7.42
C LEU A 156 -0.61 10.25 8.55
N ARG A 157 -1.25 9.92 9.67
CA ARG A 157 -0.60 9.27 10.80
C ARG A 157 -1.26 7.93 11.04
N LEU A 158 -0.69 6.87 10.45
CA LEU A 158 -1.24 5.52 10.47
C LEU A 158 -0.48 4.64 11.47
N ARG A 159 -1.19 4.17 12.50
CA ARG A 159 -0.73 3.12 13.41
C ARG A 159 -0.80 1.78 12.69
N LYS A 160 0.30 1.04 12.73
CA LYS A 160 0.36 -0.33 12.25
C LYS A 160 -0.41 -1.23 13.21
N LEU A 161 -1.33 -2.00 12.66
CA LEU A 161 -1.97 -3.12 13.36
C LEU A 161 -1.17 -4.41 13.08
N GLU A 162 -1.14 -5.31 14.07
CA GLU A 162 -0.52 -6.63 13.91
C GLU A 162 -1.47 -7.66 13.28
N LYS A 163 -2.78 -7.42 13.38
CA LYS A 163 -3.84 -8.21 12.77
C LYS A 163 -4.92 -7.28 12.20
N PRO A 164 -5.60 -7.67 11.11
CA PRO A 164 -6.74 -6.91 10.63
C PRO A 164 -7.87 -6.94 11.68
N PRO A 165 -8.71 -5.90 11.78
CA PRO A 165 -9.88 -5.93 12.66
C PRO A 165 -10.82 -7.09 12.31
N ALA A 166 -11.40 -7.72 13.34
CA ALA A 166 -12.35 -8.83 13.18
C ALA A 166 -13.61 -8.41 12.39
N LEU A 167 -14.07 -7.17 12.60
CA LEU A 167 -15.16 -6.55 11.85
C LEU A 167 -14.74 -6.34 10.39
N GLY A 168 -15.08 -7.31 9.54
CA GLY A 168 -14.75 -7.35 8.13
C GLY A 168 -14.27 -8.74 7.68
N LEU A 169 -13.62 -9.49 8.58
CA LEU A 169 -13.05 -10.80 8.29
C LEU A 169 -14.12 -11.90 8.11
N ASP A 170 -15.23 -11.83 8.83
CA ASP A 170 -16.30 -12.85 8.72
C ASP A 170 -17.10 -12.74 7.41
N ARG A 171 -17.26 -11.52 6.86
CA ARG A 171 -17.81 -11.31 5.51
C ARG A 171 -16.80 -11.66 4.42
N PHE A 172 -15.52 -11.57 4.75
CA PHE A 172 -14.38 -11.82 3.87
C PHE A 172 -14.10 -13.31 3.69
N LEU A 173 -14.21 -14.12 4.74
CA LEU A 173 -14.05 -15.58 4.65
C LEU A 173 -15.26 -16.24 3.98
N LYS A 174 -16.48 -15.74 4.20
CA LYS A 174 -17.70 -16.28 3.56
C LYS A 174 -17.75 -16.12 2.04
N LYS A 175 -17.05 -15.12 1.47
CA LYS A 175 -16.95 -14.94 0.01
C LYS A 175 -15.92 -15.86 -0.66
N GLN A 176 -15.06 -16.55 0.10
CA GLN A 176 -14.06 -17.47 -0.46
C GLN A 176 -14.59 -18.89 -0.67
N THR A 177 -15.69 -19.28 -0.02
CA THR A 177 -16.28 -20.62 -0.09
C THR A 177 -17.43 -20.74 -1.09
N THR A 178 -17.75 -19.68 -1.82
CA THR A 178 -18.76 -19.68 -2.89
C THR A 178 -18.12 -19.26 -4.20
N SER A 179 -17.27 -20.13 -4.75
CA SER A 179 -16.84 -20.15 -6.15
C SER A 179 -16.60 -21.60 -6.56
#